data_AF-A0A838TMT9-F1
#
_entry.id   AF-A0A838TMT9-F1
#
_cell.length_a   1.000
_cell.length_b   1.000
_cell.length_c   1.000
_cell.angle_alpha   90.00
_cell.angle_beta   90.00
_cell.angle_gamma   90.00
#
_symmetry.space_group_name_H-M   'P 1'
#
loop_
_entity.id
_entity.type
_entity.pdbx_description
1 polymer ?
#
loop_
_entity_poly.entity_id
_entity_poly.type
_entity_poly.pdbx_seq_one_letter_code
_entity_poly.pdbx_strand_id
1 'polypeptide(L)' 'MRFLFFLLIILNFTTAFTQQRPNIIYIMSDDHDGQAISAYNKTFIQTPNIDRIANDGMRFDKAFVGNSICGPSRAT' A
#
# COMPACT_ATOMS: atom_id res chain seq x y z
N MET A 1 -4.68 40.88 27.44
CA MET A 1 -3.53 40.00 27.79
C MET A 1 -3.90 38.52 27.89
N ARG A 2 -5.06 38.11 28.46
CA ARG A 2 -5.52 36.70 28.51
C ARG A 2 -5.75 36.03 27.14
N PHE A 3 -6.24 36.78 26.15
CA PHE A 3 -6.49 36.27 24.79
C PHE A 3 -5.20 35.92 24.02
N LEU A 4 -4.16 36.75 24.20
CA LEU A 4 -2.83 36.51 23.61
C LEU A 4 -2.16 35.26 24.20
N PHE A 5 -2.39 35.01 25.49
CA PHE A 5 -1.90 33.83 26.19
C PHE A 5 -2.56 32.54 25.69
N PHE A 6 -3.87 32.58 25.41
CA PHE A 6 -4.61 31.47 24.83
C PHE A 6 -4.16 31.15 23.40
N LEU A 7 -3.89 32.17 22.58
CA LEU A 7 -3.38 32.01 21.22
C LEU A 7 -1.98 31.35 21.19
N LEU A 8 -1.10 31.74 22.13
CA LEU A 8 0.21 31.13 22.28
C LEU A 8 0.12 29.65 22.68
N ILE A 9 -0.83 29.26 23.53
CA ILE A 9 -1.02 27.84 23.94
C ILE A 9 -1.46 26.98 22.75
N ILE A 10 -2.36 27.48 21.90
CA ILE A 10 -2.84 26.76 20.72
C ILE A 10 -1.70 26.53 19.70
N LEU A 11 -0.83 27.52 19.50
CA LEU A 11 0.35 27.39 18.61
C LEU A 11 1.39 26.38 19.10
N ASN A 12 1.43 26.05 20.40
CA ASN A 12 2.36 25.05 20.94
C ASN A 12 1.84 23.61 20.80
N PHE A 13 0.53 23.40 20.62
CA PHE A 13 -0.07 22.07 20.44
C PHE A 13 0.14 21.48 19.04
N THR A 14 0.54 22.30 18.06
CA THR A 14 0.89 21.86 16.70
C THR A 14 2.32 21.33 16.58
N THR A 15 3.01 21.09 17.69
CA THR A 15 4.36 20.51 17.68
C THR A 15 4.33 19.03 17.26
N ALA A 16 4.45 18.85 15.94
CA ALA A 16 5.14 17.77 15.25
C ALA A 16 4.91 16.35 15.78
N PHE A 17 3.79 15.74 15.36
CA PHE A 17 3.76 14.29 15.21
C PHE A 17 4.76 13.91 14.11
N THR A 18 6.01 13.64 14.50
CA THR A 18 7.00 13.11 13.56
C THR A 18 6.53 11.74 13.12
N GLN A 19 6.02 11.66 11.89
CA GLN A 19 5.57 10.39 11.36
C GLN A 19 6.80 9.50 11.22
N GLN A 20 6.86 8.47 12.06
CA GLN A 20 7.93 7.49 12.00
C GLN A 20 8.03 6.95 10.58
N ARG A 21 9.26 6.85 10.06
CA ARG A 21 9.50 6.33 8.72
C ARG A 21 8.94 4.91 8.66
N PRO A 22 7.98 4.61 7.76
CA PRO A 22 7.39 3.30 7.70
C PRO A 22 8.41 2.28 7.16
N ASN A 23 8.23 1.02 7.56
CA ASN A 23 8.90 -0.09 6.88
C ASN A 23 8.16 -0.37 5.57
N ILE A 24 8.90 -0.52 4.48
CA ILE A 24 8.34 -0.86 3.16
C ILE A 24 8.74 -2.29 2.84
N ILE A 25 7.75 -3.17 2.65
CA ILE A 25 7.97 -4.55 2.21
C ILE A 25 7.45 -4.65 0.77
N TYR A 26 8.35 -5.01 -0.16
CA TYR A 26 8.00 -5.30 -1.54
C TYR A 26 7.97 -6.82 -1.75
N ILE A 27 6.80 -7.35 -2.07
CA ILE A 27 6.57 -8.78 -2.32
C ILE A 27 6.28 -8.93 -3.82
N MET A 28 7.07 -9.76 -4.50
CA MET A 28 6.90 -10.07 -5.91
C MET A 28 6.82 -11.58 -6.10
N SER A 29 5.75 -12.05 -6.75
CA SER A 29 5.60 -13.44 -7.16
C SER A 29 6.02 -13.62 -8.62
N ASP A 30 6.62 -14.77 -8.94
CA ASP A 30 7.04 -15.12 -10.30
C ASP A 30 5.90 -15.78 -11.08
N ASP A 31 5.74 -15.41 -12.36
CA ASP A 31 4.74 -15.97 -13.30
C ASP A 31 3.29 -16.07 -12.76
N HIS A 32 2.92 -15.17 -11.85
CA HIS A 32 1.64 -15.22 -11.15
C HIS A 32 0.57 -14.44 -11.92
N ASP A 33 -0.28 -15.15 -12.66
CA ASP A 33 -1.42 -14.54 -13.36
C ASP A 33 -2.47 -14.00 -12.38
N GLY A 34 -3.11 -12.89 -12.73
CA GLY A 34 -4.17 -12.28 -11.93
C GLY A 34 -5.37 -13.22 -11.69
N GLN A 35 -5.65 -14.13 -12.62
CA GLN A 35 -6.73 -15.11 -12.45
C GLN A 35 -6.44 -16.17 -11.37
N ALA A 36 -5.18 -16.33 -10.97
CA ALA A 36 -4.78 -17.24 -9.91
C ALA A 36 -4.93 -16.63 -8.49
N ILE A 37 -5.37 -15.38 -8.39
CA ILE A 37 -5.55 -14.66 -7.12
C ILE A 37 -7.05 -14.47 -6.85
N SER A 38 -7.56 -14.96 -5.71
CA SER A 38 -9.00 -14.90 -5.40
C SER A 38 -9.54 -13.48 -5.22
N ALA A 39 -8.68 -12.51 -4.89
CA ALA A 39 -9.04 -11.11 -4.90
C ALA A 39 -9.47 -10.62 -6.29
N TYR A 40 -8.99 -11.19 -7.39
CA TYR A 40 -9.41 -10.85 -8.76
C TYR A 40 -10.39 -11.87 -9.36
N ASN A 41 -10.20 -13.16 -9.09
CA ASN A 41 -11.08 -14.22 -9.58
C ASN A 41 -11.24 -15.36 -8.55
N LYS A 42 -12.45 -15.50 -8.00
CA LYS A 42 -12.76 -16.50 -6.95
C LYS A 42 -13.05 -17.92 -7.49
N THR A 43 -12.97 -18.14 -8.80
CA THR A 43 -13.44 -19.37 -9.43
C THR A 43 -12.50 -20.55 -9.20
N PHE A 44 -11.18 -20.33 -9.19
CA PHE A 44 -10.19 -21.41 -9.30
C PHE A 44 -9.38 -21.65 -8.03
N ILE A 45 -8.79 -20.60 -7.46
CA ILE A 45 -7.82 -20.69 -6.35
C ILE A 45 -8.29 -19.79 -5.20
N GLN A 46 -7.96 -20.16 -3.96
CA GLN A 46 -8.19 -19.35 -2.76
C GLN A 46 -6.85 -18.84 -2.22
N THR A 47 -6.72 -17.53 -2.09
CA THR A 47 -5.52 -16.83 -1.60
C THR A 47 -5.86 -15.91 -0.42
N PRO A 48 -6.33 -16.44 0.72
CA PRO A 48 -6.94 -15.64 1.79
C PRO A 48 -6.01 -14.56 2.38
N ASN A 49 -4.69 -14.81 2.39
CA ASN A 49 -3.71 -13.82 2.85
C ASN A 49 -3.51 -12.65 1.87
N ILE A 50 -3.57 -12.92 0.56
CA ILE A 50 -3.51 -11.87 -0.47
C ILE A 50 -4.82 -11.09 -0.47
N ASP A 51 -5.96 -11.78 -0.33
CA ASP A 51 -7.28 -11.17 -0.24
C ASP A 51 -7.39 -10.21 0.94
N ARG A 52 -6.83 -10.60 2.10
CA ARG A 52 -6.74 -9.71 3.27
C ARG A 52 -5.98 -8.42 2.94
N ILE A 53 -4.83 -8.51 2.27
CA ILE A 53 -4.05 -7.33 1.87
C ILE A 53 -4.83 -6.45 0.89
N ALA A 54 -5.55 -7.06 -0.05
CA ALA A 54 -6.36 -6.33 -1.03
C ALA A 54 -7.57 -5.62 -0.36
N ASN A 55 -8.21 -6.24 0.63
CA ASN A 55 -9.35 -5.68 1.37
C ASN A 55 -8.94 -4.59 2.36
N ASP A 56 -7.81 -4.78 3.04
CA ASP A 56 -7.29 -3.82 4.04
C ASP A 56 -6.52 -2.65 3.40
N GLY A 57 -6.33 -2.68 2.08
CA GLY A 57 -5.49 -1.76 1.34
C GLY A 57 -6.12 -1.31 0.02
N MET A 58 -5.29 -1.28 -1.02
CA MET A 58 -5.68 -0.88 -2.36
C MET A 58 -5.34 -1.99 -3.36
N ARG A 59 -6.29 -2.32 -4.23
CA ARG A 59 -6.16 -3.27 -5.34
C ARG A 59 -6.16 -2.52 -6.66
N PHE A 60 -5.27 -2.90 -7.58
CA PHE A 60 -5.21 -2.32 -8.92
C PHE A 60 -5.82 -3.28 -9.95
N ASP A 61 -6.99 -2.93 -10.48
CA ASP A 61 -7.68 -3.76 -11.48
C ASP A 61 -7.01 -3.70 -12.87
N LYS A 62 -6.08 -2.77 -13.06
CA LYS A 62 -5.33 -2.52 -14.30
C LYS A 62 -3.86 -2.23 -14.01
N ALA A 63 -3.14 -3.24 -13.51
CA ALA A 63 -1.69 -3.21 -13.36
C ALA A 63 -1.02 -3.88 -14.57
N PHE A 64 -0.04 -3.22 -15.18
CA PHE A 64 0.67 -3.70 -16.36
C PHE A 64 2.16 -3.83 -16.10
N VAL A 65 2.79 -4.87 -16.67
CA VAL A 65 4.25 -5.02 -16.67
C VAL A 65 4.86 -4.25 -17.84
N GLY A 66 6.06 -3.71 -17.66
CA GLY A 66 6.80 -3.04 -18.73
C GLY A 66 7.31 -4.00 -19.82
N ASN A 67 7.48 -5.27 -19.48
CA ASN A 67 7.88 -6.34 -20.39
C ASN A 67 7.27 -7.69 -19.95
N SER A 68 6.92 -8.58 -20.87
CA SER A 68 6.32 -9.89 -20.59
C SER A 68 7.34 -11.03 -20.37
N ILE A 69 8.59 -10.71 -20.06
CA ILE A 69 9.66 -11.67 -19.73
C ILE A 69 10.21 -11.35 -18.33
N CYS A 70 10.40 -12.37 -17.51
CA CYS A 70 10.71 -12.24 -16.08
C CYS A 70 11.93 -11.33 -15.82
N GLY A 71 13.04 -11.53 -16.55
CA GLY A 71 14.26 -10.73 -16.42
C GLY A 71 14.05 -9.22 -16.66
N PRO A 72 13.69 -8.80 -17.89
CA PRO A 72 13.45 -7.39 -18.19
C PRO A 72 12.28 -6.79 -17.40
N SER A 73 11.23 -7.55 -17.08
CA SER A 73 10.13 -7.05 -16.24
C SER A 73 10.57 -6.64 -14.83
N ARG A 74 11.61 -7.28 -14.29
CA ARG A 74 12.15 -6.98 -12.97
C ARG A 74 13.21 -5.88 -12.97
N ALA A 75 13.81 -5.64 -14.13
CA ALA A 75 14.90 -4.68 -14.29
C ALA A 75 14.41 -3.24 -14.56
N THR A 76 13.14 -3.08 -14.96
CA THR A 76 12.45 -1.79 -15.16
C THR A 76 11.92 -1.24 -13.85
#